data_AF-A0A6C0F337-F1
#
_entry.id   AF-A0A6C0F337-F1
#
_cell.length_a   1.000
_cell.length_b   1.000
_cell.length_c   1.000
_cell.angle_alpha   90.00
_cell.angle_beta   90.00
_cell.angle_gamma   90.00
#
_symmetry.space_group_name_H-M   'P 1'
#
loop_
_entity.id
_entity.type
_entity.pdbx_description
1 polymer ?
#
loop_
_entity_poly.entity_id
_entity_poly.type
_entity_poly.pdbx_seq_one_letter_code
_entity_poly.pdbx_strand_id
1 'polypeptide(L)'
;MNIIEAVGCFPFLFYFLYSHDRHRTSFHKYIPLIIYLNGMQYHVFFDEYAFARAIDLYTNIVMAAYVNYYTHQQPRAAIGSLSAMSVYLVNQHLKSAIVHVVFVQWFLLYLYSTSPVEDKYKIIL
;
A
#
# COMPACT_ATOMS: atom_id res chain seq x y z
N MET A 1 3.19 16.93 -10.96
CA MET A 1 2.98 16.75 -9.50
C MET A 1 1.51 16.56 -9.17
N ASN A 2 1.11 15.42 -8.59
CA ASN A 2 -0.28 15.15 -8.20
C ASN A 2 -0.49 15.27 -6.68
N ILE A 3 -0.83 16.48 -6.23
CA ILE A 3 -0.98 16.82 -4.81
C ILE A 3 -2.01 15.93 -4.10
N ILE A 4 -3.10 15.56 -4.79
CA ILE A 4 -4.17 14.74 -4.20
C ILE A 4 -3.64 13.34 -3.87
N GLU A 5 -2.89 12.72 -4.79
CA GLU A 5 -2.29 11.40 -4.58
C GLU A 5 -1.18 11.43 -3.51
N ALA A 6 -0.44 12.54 -3.42
CA ALA A 6 0.53 12.75 -2.34
C ALA A 6 -0.16 12.84 -0.97
N VAL A 7 -1.27 13.59 -0.87
CA VAL A 7 -2.08 13.64 0.37
C VAL A 7 -2.63 12.25 0.70
N GLY A 8 -3.04 11.49 -0.30
CA GLY A 8 -3.53 10.11 -0.16
C GLY A 8 -2.52 9.13 0.47
N CYS A 9 -1.23 9.45 0.45
CA CYS A 9 -0.17 8.64 1.07
C CYS A 9 -0.06 8.83 2.60
N PHE A 10 -0.46 9.99 3.15
CA PHE A 10 -0.29 10.29 4.59
C PHE A 10 -0.95 9.30 5.55
N PRO A 11 -2.13 8.72 5.27
CA PRO A 11 -2.71 7.68 6.11
C PRO A 11 -1.78 6.49 6.37
N PHE A 12 -0.91 6.13 5.42
CA PHE A 12 0.08 5.07 5.62
C PHE A 12 1.15 5.47 6.65
N LEU A 13 1.64 6.71 6.58
CA LEU A 13 2.56 7.25 7.58
C LEU A 13 1.90 7.31 8.95
N PHE A 14 0.66 7.79 9.03
CA PHE A 14 -0.09 7.85 10.28
C PHE A 14 -0.28 6.45 10.90
N TYR A 15 -0.65 5.46 10.08
CA TYR A 15 -0.75 4.07 10.52
C TYR A 15 0.58 3.52 11.03
N PHE A 16 1.69 3.79 10.32
CA PHE A 16 3.02 3.40 10.76
C PHE A 16 3.36 3.98 12.14
N LEU A 17 3.20 5.29 12.33
CA LEU A 17 3.49 5.97 13.60
C LEU A 17 2.61 5.44 14.73
N TYR A 18 1.30 5.28 14.49
CA TYR A 18 0.36 4.78 15.50
C TYR A 18 0.62 3.32 15.90
N SER A 19 1.02 2.48 14.94
CA SER A 19 1.34 1.06 15.19
C SER A 19 2.75 0.85 15.74
N HIS A 20 3.61 1.87 15.70
CA HIS A 20 4.98 1.82 16.22
C HIS A 20 4.99 1.49 17.71
N ASP A 21 4.16 2.18 18.49
CA ASP A 21 4.12 2.11 19.96
C ASP A 21 3.48 0.82 20.52
N ARG A 22 2.73 0.06 19.73
CA ARG A 22 1.86 -1.03 20.24
C ARG A 22 2.35 -2.46 20.02
N HIS A 23 3.38 -2.66 19.21
CA HIS A 23 3.79 -4.01 18.79
C HIS A 23 5.32 -4.19 18.89
N ARG A 24 5.84 -5.41 18.93
CA ARG A 24 7.31 -5.66 18.79
C ARG A 24 7.78 -5.33 17.37
N THR A 25 9.03 -4.91 17.21
CA THR A 25 9.65 -4.58 15.92
C THR A 25 9.63 -5.81 15.00
N SER A 26 8.82 -5.80 13.94
CA SER A 26 8.80 -6.82 12.89
C SER A 26 8.76 -6.16 11.53
N PHE A 27 9.29 -6.83 10.50
CA PHE A 27 9.37 -6.29 9.13
C PHE A 27 8.00 -5.82 8.61
N HIS A 28 6.94 -6.53 8.99
CA HIS A 28 5.56 -6.17 8.69
C HIS A 28 5.28 -4.69 8.99
N LYS A 29 5.69 -4.19 10.15
CA LYS A 29 5.46 -2.79 10.54
C LYS A 29 5.99 -1.76 9.56
N TYR A 30 7.07 -2.05 8.83
CA TYR A 30 7.69 -1.09 7.93
C TYR A 30 6.98 -0.98 6.58
N ILE A 31 6.05 -1.87 6.26
CA ILE A 31 5.36 -1.89 4.96
C ILE A 31 4.60 -0.58 4.69
N PRO A 32 3.76 -0.06 5.61
CA PRO A 32 3.12 1.23 5.42
C PRO A 32 4.12 2.37 5.20
N LEU A 33 5.28 2.34 5.87
CA LEU A 33 6.33 3.33 5.67
C LEU A 33 6.95 3.23 4.26
N ILE A 34 7.24 2.02 3.78
CA ILE A 34 7.78 1.79 2.43
C ILE A 34 6.80 2.34 1.37
N ILE A 35 5.51 2.07 1.52
CA ILE A 35 4.46 2.54 0.60
C ILE A 35 4.35 4.07 0.64
N TYR A 36 4.38 4.66 1.83
CA TYR A 36 4.40 6.12 1.97
C TYR A 36 5.59 6.74 1.23
N LEU A 37 6.81 6.23 1.46
CA LEU A 37 8.01 6.75 0.82
C LEU A 37 7.97 6.58 -0.71
N ASN A 38 7.51 5.43 -1.18
CA ASN A 38 7.37 5.18 -2.62
C ASN A 38 6.33 6.09 -3.27
N GLY A 39 5.15 6.24 -2.65
CA GLY A 39 4.10 7.13 -3.13
C GLY A 39 4.54 8.60 -3.14
N MET A 40 5.25 9.05 -2.11
CA MET A 40 5.83 10.41 -2.09
C MET A 40 6.88 10.58 -3.19
N GLN A 41 7.78 9.60 -3.36
CA GLN A 41 8.76 9.60 -4.44
C GLN A 41 8.09 9.73 -5.81
N TYR A 42 7.05 8.93 -6.05
CA TYR A 42 6.34 8.94 -7.33
C TYR A 42 5.51 10.21 -7.54
N HIS A 43 4.59 10.56 -6.64
CA HIS A 43 3.61 11.63 -6.87
C HIS A 43 4.16 13.06 -6.70
N VAL A 44 5.27 13.22 -5.95
CA VAL A 44 5.85 14.54 -5.64
C VAL A 44 7.12 14.81 -6.45
N PHE A 45 8.02 13.82 -6.55
CA PHE A 45 9.37 14.06 -7.06
C PHE A 45 9.59 13.59 -8.51
N PHE A 46 8.93 12.51 -8.95
CA PHE A 46 9.27 11.85 -10.21
C PHE A 46 8.07 11.39 -11.06
N ASP A 47 6.92 12.05 -10.96
CA ASP A 47 5.67 11.59 -11.62
C ASP A 47 5.75 11.58 -13.16
N GLU A 48 6.68 12.35 -13.73
CA GLU A 48 6.96 12.44 -15.16
C GLU A 48 7.79 11.27 -15.70
N TYR A 49 8.47 10.51 -14.83
CA TYR A 49 9.40 9.46 -15.26
C TYR A 49 8.73 8.09 -15.34
N ALA A 50 8.78 7.47 -16.54
CA ALA A 50 8.27 6.12 -16.76
C ALA A 50 8.90 5.08 -15.81
N PHE A 51 10.16 5.28 -15.44
CA PHE A 51 10.86 4.44 -14.44
C PHE A 51 10.21 4.52 -13.06
N ALA A 52 9.84 5.72 -12.59
CA ALA A 52 9.19 5.90 -11.29
C ALA A 52 7.80 5.24 -11.27
N ARG A 53 7.06 5.30 -12.38
CA ARG A 53 5.79 4.58 -12.54
C ARG A 53 5.96 3.06 -12.47
N ALA A 54 7.03 2.53 -13.07
CA ALA A 54 7.33 1.11 -12.97
C ALA A 54 7.62 0.70 -11.52
N ILE A 55 8.44 1.49 -10.80
CA ILE A 55 8.73 1.23 -9.37
C ILE A 55 7.45 1.25 -8.54
N ASP A 56 6.55 2.22 -8.75
CA ASP A 56 5.27 2.32 -8.05
C ASP A 56 4.39 1.08 -8.31
N LEU A 57 4.25 0.65 -9.57
CA LEU A 57 3.54 -0.57 -9.90
C LEU A 57 4.16 -1.81 -9.22
N TYR A 58 5.48 -1.97 -9.28
CA TYR A 58 6.16 -3.11 -8.65
C TYR A 58 5.98 -3.09 -7.13
N THR A 59 6.01 -1.93 -6.50
CA THR A 59 5.80 -1.79 -5.05
C THR A 59 4.40 -2.23 -4.66
N ASN A 60 3.38 -1.83 -5.42
CA ASN A 60 2.00 -2.26 -5.20
C ASN A 60 1.81 -3.77 -5.42
N ILE A 61 2.45 -4.36 -6.44
CA ILE A 61 2.42 -5.82 -6.66
C ILE A 61 3.06 -6.57 -5.49
N VAL A 62 4.24 -6.13 -5.04
CA VAL A 62 4.95 -6.75 -3.92
C VAL A 62 4.14 -6.63 -2.63
N MET A 63 3.51 -5.48 -2.40
CA MET A 63 2.61 -5.30 -1.25
C MET A 63 1.42 -6.26 -1.31
N ALA A 64 0.75 -6.37 -2.44
CA ALA A 64 -0.38 -7.29 -2.62
C ALA A 64 0.05 -8.75 -2.38
N ALA A 65 1.19 -9.15 -2.95
CA ALA A 65 1.77 -10.48 -2.73
C ALA A 65 2.12 -10.71 -1.25
N TYR A 66 2.74 -9.73 -0.60
CA TYR A 66 3.07 -9.79 0.82
C TYR A 66 1.81 -9.99 1.67
N VAL A 67 0.79 -9.13 1.49
CA VAL A 67 -0.47 -9.23 2.24
C VAL A 67 -1.05 -10.63 2.06
N ASN A 68 -1.19 -11.09 0.82
CA ASN A 68 -1.76 -12.40 0.51
C ASN A 68 -0.96 -13.57 1.08
N TYR A 69 0.37 -13.48 1.16
CA TYR A 69 1.21 -14.51 1.78
C TYR A 69 0.91 -14.65 3.28
N TYR A 70 0.85 -13.52 4.00
CA TYR A 70 0.60 -13.53 5.46
C TYR A 70 -0.88 -13.66 5.82
N THR A 71 -1.79 -13.51 4.86
CA THR A 71 -3.24 -13.66 5.06
C THR A 71 -3.81 -14.74 4.15
N HIS A 72 -3.02 -15.77 3.79
CA HIS A 72 -3.41 -16.81 2.83
C HIS A 72 -4.71 -17.55 3.19
N GLN A 73 -5.07 -17.59 4.47
CA GLN A 73 -6.31 -18.19 4.96
C GLN A 73 -7.54 -17.27 4.83
N GLN A 74 -7.35 -16.02 4.40
CA GLN A 74 -8.40 -15.01 4.29
C GLN A 74 -8.72 -14.70 2.82
N PRO A 75 -9.73 -15.34 2.23
CA PRO A 75 -10.10 -15.10 0.83
C PRO A 75 -10.47 -13.63 0.56
N ARG A 76 -10.92 -12.88 1.58
CA ARG A 76 -11.24 -11.44 1.48
C ARG A 76 -10.01 -10.58 1.18
N ALA A 77 -8.84 -10.91 1.74
CA ALA A 77 -7.61 -10.17 1.50
C ALA A 77 -7.08 -10.39 0.07
N ALA A 78 -7.19 -11.63 -0.44
CA ALA A 78 -6.88 -11.97 -1.83
C ALA A 78 -7.81 -11.25 -2.82
N ILE A 79 -9.13 -11.32 -2.60
CA ILE A 79 -10.11 -10.63 -3.46
C ILE A 79 -9.92 -9.11 -3.39
N GLY A 80 -9.67 -8.56 -2.20
CA GLY A 80 -9.47 -7.13 -2.00
C GLY A 80 -8.21 -6.61 -2.71
N SER A 81 -7.08 -7.30 -2.55
CA SER A 81 -5.82 -6.91 -3.19
C SER A 81 -5.88 -7.03 -4.72
N LEU A 82 -6.51 -8.07 -5.26
CA LEU A 82 -6.79 -8.21 -6.69
C LEU A 82 -7.70 -7.09 -7.23
N SER A 83 -8.72 -6.71 -6.46
CA SER A 83 -9.61 -5.61 -6.82
C SER A 83 -8.86 -4.27 -6.86
N ALA A 84 -8.05 -3.97 -5.84
CA ALA A 84 -7.22 -2.76 -5.80
C ALA A 84 -6.25 -2.69 -7.00
N MET A 85 -5.61 -3.80 -7.34
CA MET A 85 -4.72 -3.87 -8.50
C MET A 85 -5.47 -3.69 -9.82
N SER A 86 -6.67 -4.26 -9.95
CA SER A 86 -7.50 -4.07 -11.13
C SER A 86 -7.90 -2.60 -11.29
N VAL A 87 -8.30 -1.94 -10.20
CA VAL A 87 -8.61 -0.50 -10.21
C VAL A 87 -7.38 0.32 -10.53
N TYR A 88 -6.20 -0.01 -9.99
CA TYR A 88 -4.95 0.67 -10.32
C TYR A 88 -4.66 0.61 -11.83
N LEU A 89 -4.76 -0.57 -12.44
CA LEU A 89 -4.54 -0.75 -13.89
C LEU A 89 -5.54 0.05 -14.73
N VAL A 90 -6.82 0.03 -14.37
CA VAL A 90 -7.83 0.86 -15.05
C VAL A 90 -7.52 2.35 -14.86
N ASN A 91 -7.06 2.75 -13.67
CA ASN A 91 -6.77 4.14 -13.37
C ASN A 91 -5.52 4.67 -14.09
N GLN A 92 -4.62 3.82 -14.57
CA GLN A 92 -3.54 4.24 -15.49
C GLN A 92 -4.09 4.87 -16.79
N HIS A 93 -5.30 4.48 -17.20
CA HIS A 93 -6.00 5.05 -18.34
C HIS A 93 -6.89 6.25 -17.96
N LEU A 94 -7.62 6.14 -16.84
CA LEU A 94 -8.52 7.21 -16.38
C LEU A 94 -7.77 8.45 -15.86
N LYS A 95 -6.56 8.27 -15.33
CA LYS A 95 -5.73 9.32 -14.71
C LYS A 95 -6.49 10.11 -13.62
N SER A 96 -7.36 9.43 -12.87
CA SER A 96 -8.15 10.06 -11.81
C SER A 96 -7.45 9.91 -10.47
N ALA A 97 -7.02 11.05 -9.90
CA ALA A 97 -6.36 11.09 -8.60
C ALA A 97 -7.28 10.56 -7.48
N ILE A 98 -8.57 10.90 -7.53
CA ILE A 98 -9.55 10.49 -6.52
C ILE A 98 -9.76 8.97 -6.56
N VAL A 99 -9.87 8.40 -7.76
CA VAL A 99 -10.02 6.94 -7.92
C VAL A 99 -8.78 6.22 -7.37
N HIS A 100 -7.59 6.72 -7.69
CA HIS A 100 -6.34 6.17 -7.16
C HIS A 100 -6.31 6.17 -5.63
N VAL A 101 -6.59 7.33 -5.03
CA VAL A 101 -6.51 7.51 -3.57
C VAL A 101 -7.51 6.62 -2.85
N VAL A 102 -8.79 6.66 -3.25
CA VAL A 102 -9.86 5.98 -2.51
C VAL A 102 -9.81 4.47 -2.71
N PHE A 103 -9.70 4.02 -3.97
CA PHE A 103 -9.89 2.61 -4.31
C PHE A 103 -8.59 1.81 -4.43
N VAL A 104 -7.43 2.47 -4.46
CA VAL A 104 -6.13 1.80 -4.42
C VAL A 104 -5.45 2.06 -3.08
N GLN A 105 -5.01 3.29 -2.83
CA GLN A 105 -4.20 3.62 -1.65
C GLN A 105 -4.94 3.31 -0.35
N TRP A 106 -6.08 3.96 -0.10
CA TRP A 106 -6.80 3.80 1.16
C TRP A 106 -7.42 2.42 1.31
N PHE A 107 -7.87 1.82 0.20
CA PHE A 107 -8.40 0.47 0.23
C PHE A 107 -7.33 -0.58 0.56
N LEU A 108 -6.13 -0.48 -0.01
CA LEU A 108 -5.00 -1.36 0.35
C LEU A 108 -4.59 -1.19 1.81
N LEU A 109 -4.56 0.05 2.33
CA LEU A 109 -4.31 0.31 3.75
C LEU A 109 -5.41 -0.28 4.65
N TYR A 110 -6.67 -0.19 4.25
CA TYR A 110 -7.78 -0.80 4.97
C TYR A 110 -7.64 -2.32 5.05
N LEU A 111 -7.36 -2.99 3.92
CA LEU A 111 -7.12 -4.43 3.88
C LEU A 111 -5.93 -4.81 4.75
N TYR A 112 -4.83 -4.06 4.65
CA TYR A 112 -3.62 -4.26 5.46
C TYR A 112 -3.89 -4.14 6.97
N SER A 113 -4.65 -3.12 7.38
CA SER A 113 -4.93 -2.82 8.79
C SER A 113 -5.92 -3.78 9.44
N THR A 114 -6.90 -4.25 8.69
CA THR A 114 -7.98 -5.13 9.18
C THR A 114 -7.65 -6.60 9.10
N SER A 115 -6.63 -6.99 8.35
CA SER A 115 -6.17 -8.38 8.27
C SER A 115 -5.72 -8.88 9.66
N PRO A 116 -6.43 -9.83 10.30
CA PRO A 116 -5.96 -10.48 11.50
C PRO A 116 -4.77 -11.35 11.10
N VAL A 117 -3.62 -11.09 11.68
CA VAL A 117 -2.44 -11.90 11.40
C VAL A 117 -2.06 -12.49 12.75
N GLU A 118 -2.53 -13.72 13.00
CA GLU A 118 -2.00 -14.57 14.09
C GLU A 118 -0.47 -14.74 13.97
N ASP A 119 0.09 -14.36 12.81
CA ASP A 119 1.49 -14.40 12.45
C ASP A 119 2.22 -13.03 12.39
N LYS A 120 1.65 -11.89 12.89
CA LYS A 120 2.40 -10.58 12.91
C LYS A 120 3.72 -10.69 13.68
N TYR A 121 3.85 -11.75 14.47
CA TYR A 121 4.94 -12.07 15.37
C TYR A 121 5.76 -13.30 14.95
N LYS A 122 5.52 -13.92 13.78
CA LYS A 122 6.31 -15.11 13.37
C LYS A 122 7.67 -14.77 12.74
N ILE A 123 7.92 -13.50 12.40
CA ILE A 123 9.26 -13.02 12.05
C ILE A 123 9.70 -12.07 13.16
N ILE A 124 10.18 -12.66 14.24
CA ILE A 124 11.04 -12.00 15.22
C ILE A 124 12.44 -12.10 14.62
N LEU A 125 13.02 -10.94 14.26
CA LEU A 125 14.46 -10.83 14.00
C LEU A 125 15.23 -11.02 15.30
#